data_AF-X1TKK1-F1
#
_entry.id   AF-X1TKK1-F1
#
_cell.length_a   1.000
_cell.length_b   1.000
_cell.length_c   1.000
_cell.angle_alpha   90.00
_cell.angle_beta   90.00
_cell.angle_gamma   90.00
#
_symmetry.space_group_name_H-M   'P 1'
#
loop_
_entity.id
_entity.type
_entity.pdbx_description
1 polymer ?
#
loop_
_entity_poly.entity_id
_entity_poly.type
_entity_poly.pdbx_seq_one_letter_code
_entity_poly.pdbx_strand_id
1 'polypeptide(L)' 'MNMATELEGRINFWKDTLSRDRFLMNPSVQYLIEHTIKDLEELKERQEKDEPAAVKK' A
#
# COMPACT_ATOMS: atom_id res chain seq x y z
N MET A 1 -0.24 -11.73 12.51
CA MET A 1 -0.44 -10.43 11.82
C MET A 1 -1.69 -10.55 10.99
N ASN A 2 -2.55 -9.53 10.97
CA ASN A 2 -3.70 -9.52 10.07
C ASN A 2 -3.24 -8.97 8.69
N MET A 3 -3.93 -9.33 7.62
CA MET A 3 -3.56 -8.89 6.25
C MET A 3 -3.56 -7.36 6.10
N ALA A 4 -4.41 -6.66 6.86
CA ALA A 4 -4.44 -5.20 6.89
C ALA A 4 -3.12 -4.59 7.41
N THR A 5 -2.51 -5.16 8.46
CA THR A 5 -1.20 -4.70 8.96
C THR A 5 -0.07 -4.99 7.96
N GLU A 6 -0.17 -6.09 7.21
CA GLU A 6 0.80 -6.41 6.17
C GLU A 6 0.74 -5.44 5.00
N LEU A 7 -0.47 -5.08 4.53
CA LEU A 7 -0.66 -4.07 3.49
C LEU A 7 -0.18 -2.70 3.93
N GLU A 8 -0.53 -2.28 5.15
CA GLU A 8 -0.07 -1.02 5.72
C GLU A 8 1.46 -0.95 5.78
N GLY A 9 2.12 -2.03 6.21
CA GLY A 9 3.58 -2.12 6.23
C GLY A 9 4.20 -1.99 4.82
N ARG A 10 3.60 -2.62 3.82
CA ARG A 10 4.05 -2.54 2.42
C ARG A 10 3.87 -1.14 1.82
N ILE A 11 2.74 -0.50 2.08
CA ILE A 11 2.48 0.88 1.64
C ILE A 11 3.52 1.82 2.23
N ASN A 12 3.76 1.72 3.54
CA ASN A 12 4.75 2.56 4.22
C ASN A 12 6.18 2.30 3.72
N PHE A 13 6.56 1.04 3.50
CA PHE A 13 7.85 0.71 2.89
C PHE A 13 8.08 1.42 1.54
N TRP A 14 7.08 1.40 0.65
CA TRP A 14 7.21 2.04 -0.66
C TRP A 14 7.17 3.56 -0.58
N LYS A 15 6.34 4.14 0.29
CA LYS A 15 6.32 5.59 0.56
C LYS A 15 7.67 6.08 1.08
N ASP A 16 8.26 5.37 2.05
CA ASP A 16 9.56 5.70 2.63
C ASP A 16 10.67 5.57 1.59
N THR A 17 10.63 4.49 0.78
CA THR A 17 11.60 4.27 -0.30
C THR A 17 11.52 5.36 -1.36
N LEU A 18 10.31 5.72 -1.80
CA LEU A 18 10.12 6.80 -2.75
C LEU A 18 10.58 8.13 -2.15
N SER A 19 10.25 8.43 -0.89
CA SER A 19 10.64 9.69 -0.26
C SER A 19 12.15 9.82 -0.07
N ARG A 20 12.84 8.73 0.30
CA ARG A 20 14.28 8.74 0.56
C ARG A 20 15.08 8.79 -0.73
N ASP A 21 14.69 8.00 -1.72
CA ASP A 21 15.54 7.70 -2.88
C ASP A 21 15.05 8.38 -4.17
N ARG A 22 13.97 9.18 -4.13
CA ARG A 22 13.33 9.79 -5.32
C ARG A 22 14.31 10.38 -6.31
N PHE A 23 15.23 11.20 -5.81
CA PHE A 23 16.18 11.94 -6.64
C PHE A 23 17.19 11.05 -7.35
N LEU A 24 17.45 9.86 -6.80
CA LEU A 24 18.37 8.87 -7.35
C LEU A 24 17.68 7.87 -8.30
N MET A 25 16.35 7.89 -8.36
CA MET A 25 15.56 6.97 -9.16
C MET A 25 15.31 7.49 -10.57
N ASN A 26 15.42 6.58 -11.55
CA ASN A 26 14.92 6.83 -12.90
C ASN A 26 13.41 7.17 -12.84
N PRO A 27 12.91 8.15 -13.62
CA PRO A 27 11.49 8.51 -13.64
C PRO A 27 10.53 7.34 -13.85
N SER A 28 10.90 6.34 -14.66
CA SER A 28 10.08 5.13 -14.86
C SER A 28 9.98 4.28 -13.59
N VAL A 29 11.02 4.24 -12.77
CA VAL A 29 11.01 3.54 -11.47
C VAL A 29 10.14 4.31 -10.48
N GLN A 30 10.23 5.65 -10.46
CA GLN A 30 9.35 6.48 -9.61
C GLN A 30 7.89 6.23 -9.96
N TYR A 31 7.54 6.27 -11.25
CA TYR A 31 6.19 6.00 -11.74
C TYR A 31 5.70 4.60 -11.33
N LEU A 32 6.55 3.58 -11.44
CA LEU A 32 6.18 2.22 -11.04
C LEU A 32 5.90 2.11 -9.53
N ILE A 33 6.71 2.78 -8.71
CA ILE A 33 6.53 2.79 -7.25
C ILE A 33 5.25 3.55 -6.88
N GLU A 34 4.99 4.71 -7.49
CA GLU A 34 3.76 5.49 -7.29
C GLU A 34 2.51 4.66 -7.64
N HIS A 35 2.55 3.94 -8.77
CA HIS A 35 1.47 3.02 -9.15
C HIS A 35 1.31 1.87 -8.16
N THR A 36 2.42 1.28 -7.72
CA THR A 36 2.39 0.17 -6.75
C THR A 36 1.76 0.62 -5.43
N ILE A 37 2.09 1.82 -4.94
CA ILE A 37 1.47 2.40 -3.73
C ILE A 37 -0.04 2.53 -3.93
N LYS A 38 -0.49 3.07 -5.07
CA LYS A 38 -1.90 3.24 -5.37
C LYS A 38 -2.65 1.90 -5.41
N ASP A 39 -2.09 0.88 -6.08
CA ASP A 39 -2.71 -0.44 -6.18
C ASP A 39 -2.83 -1.11 -4.79
N LEU A 40 -1.84 -0.90 -3.91
CA LEU A 40 -1.88 -1.40 -2.53
C LEU A 40 -2.92 -0.67 -1.67
N GLU A 41 -3.06 0.64 -1.83
CA GLU A 41 -4.10 1.43 -1.16
C GLU A 41 -5.50 0.98 -1.61
N GLU A 42 -5.72 0.78 -2.91
CA GLU A 42 -6.98 0.24 -3.43
C GLU A 42 -7.27 -1.16 -2.89
N LEU A 43 -6.25 -2.02 -2.79
CA LEU A 43 -6.40 -3.37 -2.24
C LEU A 43 -6.78 -3.32 -0.76
N LYS A 44 -6.17 -2.43 0.02
CA LYS A 44 -6.50 -2.20 1.42
C LYS A 44 -7.95 -1.75 1.58
N GLU A 45 -8.40 -0.78 0.79
CA GLU A 45 -9.80 -0.31 0.81
C GLU A 45 -10.80 -1.42 0.48
N ARG A 46 -10.49 -2.27 -0.50
CA ARG A 46 -11.36 -3.41 -0.85
C ARG A 46 -11.45 -4.40 0.30
N GLN A 47 -10.34 -4.70 0.98
CA GLN A 47 -10.35 -5.58 2.15
C GLN A 47 -11.16 -5.01 3.32
N GLU A 48 -11.08 -3.71 3.57
CA GLU A 48 -11.88 -3.06 4.62
C GLU A 48 -13.38 -3.05 4.30
N LYS A 49 -13.75 -2.98 3.01
CA LYS A 49 -15.15 -3.06 2.55
C LYS A 49 -15.70 -4.49 2.52
N ASP A 50 -14.83 -5.46 2.24
CA ASP A 50 -15.17 -6.88 2.12
C ASP A 50 -15.06 -7.64 3.45
N GLU A 51 -14.49 -7.05 4.51
CA GLU A 51 -14.66 -7.56 5.88
C GLU A 51 -16.15 -7.49 6.22
N PRO A 52 -16.87 -8.64 6.27
CA PRO A 52 -18.25 -8.61 6.69
C PRO A 52 -18.24 -8.08 8.12
N ALA A 53 -19.09 -7.10 8.41
CA ALA A 53 -19.44 -6.70 9.75
C ALA A 53 -19.48 -7.96 10.63
N ALA A 54 -18.42 -8.15 11.43
CA ALA A 54 -18.25 -9.36 12.20
C ALA A 54 -19.52 -9.54 13.01
N VAL A 55 -20.19 -10.65 12.73
CA VAL A 55 -21.45 -11.10 13.30
C VAL A 55 -21.52 -10.66 14.77
N LYS A 56 -22.28 -9.60 15.05
CA LYS A 56 -22.73 -9.30 16.41
C LYS A 56 -23.72 -10.42 16.76
N LYS A 57 -23.19 -11.50 17.35
CA LYS A 57 -23.99 -12.48 18.09
C LYS A 57 -24.55 -11.84 19.35
#